data_AF-A0A956QYY6-F1
#
_entry.id   AF-A0A956QYY6-F1
#
_cell.length_a   1.000
_cell.length_b   1.000
_cell.length_c   1.000
_cell.angle_alpha   90.00
_cell.angle_beta   90.00
_cell.angle_gamma   90.00
#
_symmetry.space_group_name_H-M   'P 1'
#
loop_
_entity.id
_entity.type
_entity.pdbx_description
1 polymer ?
#
loop_
_entity_poly.entity_id
_entity_poly.type
_entity_poly.pdbx_seq_one_letter_code
_entity_poly.pdbx_strand_id
1 'polypeptide(L)'
;MTNHTENTGITDFGRILMAALDKAAADKAAAETPEQERERLVAAIKELKLPGYALAGNWSTETLRKKVAEAKKAPKAKKVEPVTEPVVVADVEPVAAVTTNEAESTGTADVAETVAAEPTETPTPSNEITEANGFVVGQIVPAKVTAKLSYGVLVALNDTNTSALLHVDEMAGGTFFARSQRNKEIAKGAEVAVEVISIRPPKDGDKKGRARISVSEKTIQDRAVVESLTVGNDSTPGATVVGTVKEARKDFVLVNITEGPAAGRIGLCHATEVPGKGRKQRDAYIAGLTAGQEVSCEVISVEPAEKKGDLRIGLTMVGDERRSRAAMVNDLASASESNSIPVSGQVIDIREYGAIVKISEGPAAGYRGLLHPRQVPGRTKEDRDAYIASLNVGDTIDADIIKAEPSEKEGGLRIALSIVAGKRRERTAVVEEAMANGATMTGKAVKPMGGGFLVECHYADAVITGLLPASKTPAGLKNGGNVKVQIDNVDGEGRINFTR
;
A
#
# COMPACT_ATOMS: atom_id res chain seq x y z
N MET A 1 -56.27 -45.67 38.60
CA MET A 1 -56.86 -45.18 37.33
C MET A 1 -55.69 -44.82 36.44
N THR A 2 -55.19 -45.82 35.71
CA THR A 2 -55.40 -46.08 34.27
C THR A 2 -54.25 -45.52 33.44
N ASN A 3 -53.51 -46.47 32.88
CA ASN A 3 -52.39 -46.36 31.96
C ASN A 3 -52.73 -45.60 30.68
N HIS A 4 -51.74 -44.89 30.14
CA HIS A 4 -51.61 -44.74 28.69
C HIS A 4 -50.14 -44.93 28.30
N THR A 5 -49.80 -46.17 27.99
CA THR A 5 -48.70 -46.57 27.12
C THR A 5 -49.29 -46.79 25.74
N GLU A 6 -48.83 -46.06 24.72
CA GLU A 6 -48.83 -46.57 23.35
C GLU A 6 -47.93 -45.73 22.42
N ASN A 7 -47.39 -46.41 21.41
CA ASN A 7 -46.79 -45.90 20.19
C ASN A 7 -45.26 -45.62 20.12
N THR A 8 -44.48 -46.70 20.19
CA THR A 8 -43.16 -46.82 19.53
C THR A 8 -43.15 -48.09 18.69
N GLY A 9 -43.73 -48.05 17.49
CA GLY A 9 -43.92 -49.24 16.66
C GLY A 9 -43.80 -48.99 15.16
N ILE A 10 -42.93 -48.08 14.69
CA ILE A 10 -42.73 -47.85 13.24
C ILE A 10 -41.24 -47.65 12.85
N THR A 11 -40.29 -47.55 13.79
CA THR A 11 -38.92 -47.12 13.45
C THR A 11 -37.97 -48.20 12.93
N ASP A 12 -38.25 -49.48 13.18
CA ASP A 12 -37.27 -50.54 12.86
C ASP A 12 -37.39 -51.07 11.42
N PHE A 13 -38.59 -51.10 10.85
CA PHE A 13 -38.76 -51.56 9.46
C PHE A 13 -38.14 -50.57 8.46
N GLY A 14 -38.24 -49.26 8.74
CA GLY A 14 -37.62 -48.22 7.92
C GLY A 14 -36.09 -48.27 7.94
N ARG A 15 -35.48 -48.59 9.09
CA ARG A 15 -34.02 -48.75 9.21
C ARG A 15 -33.52 -49.98 8.46
N ILE A 16 -34.24 -51.09 8.54
CA ILE A 16 -33.90 -52.31 7.79
C ILE A 16 -34.02 -52.09 6.29
N LEU A 17 -35.06 -51.37 5.84
CA LEU A 17 -35.25 -51.05 4.42
C LEU A 17 -34.16 -50.11 3.87
N MET A 18 -33.77 -49.08 4.62
CA MET A 18 -32.70 -48.16 4.22
C MET A 18 -31.33 -48.86 4.20
N ALA A 19 -31.03 -49.72 5.17
CA ALA A 19 -29.81 -50.51 5.17
C ALA A 19 -29.77 -51.51 4.00
N ALA A 20 -30.90 -52.09 3.60
CA ALA A 20 -31.00 -52.96 2.44
C ALA A 20 -30.81 -52.20 1.11
N LEU A 21 -31.33 -50.97 1.01
CA LEU A 21 -31.12 -50.09 -0.15
C LEU A 21 -29.66 -49.64 -0.28
N ASP A 22 -29.02 -49.27 0.83
CA ASP A 22 -27.60 -48.88 0.83
C ASP A 22 -26.70 -50.07 0.48
N LYS A 23 -27.03 -51.28 0.96
CA LYS A 23 -26.31 -52.51 0.60
C LYS A 23 -26.50 -52.87 -0.88
N ALA A 24 -27.72 -52.76 -1.41
CA ALA A 24 -27.98 -52.99 -2.83
C ALA A 24 -27.29 -51.96 -3.74
N ALA A 25 -27.16 -50.71 -3.30
CA ALA A 25 -26.40 -49.68 -4.02
C ALA A 25 -24.89 -49.94 -3.98
N ALA A 26 -24.36 -50.44 -2.85
CA ALA A 26 -22.96 -50.82 -2.71
C ALA A 26 -22.61 -52.07 -3.53
N ASP A 27 -23.44 -53.11 -3.51
CA ASP A 27 -23.25 -54.33 -4.28
C ASP A 27 -23.34 -54.07 -5.79
N LYS A 28 -24.18 -53.12 -6.23
CA LYS A 28 -24.23 -52.67 -7.63
C LYS A 28 -23.00 -51.86 -8.05
N ALA A 29 -22.38 -51.11 -7.13
CA ALA A 29 -21.14 -50.38 -7.39
C ALA A 29 -19.90 -51.31 -7.45
N ALA A 30 -19.96 -52.49 -6.83
CA ALA A 30 -18.87 -53.47 -6.83
C ALA A 30 -18.74 -54.27 -8.14
N ALA A 31 -19.71 -54.17 -9.05
CA ALA A 31 -19.72 -54.85 -10.34
C ALA A 31 -19.48 -53.91 -11.54
N GLU A 32 -19.30 -52.61 -11.34
CA GLU A 32 -19.00 -51.67 -12.42
C GLU A 32 -17.55 -51.87 -12.88
N THR A 33 -17.36 -52.11 -14.18
CA THR A 33 -16.00 -52.14 -14.75
C THR A 33 -15.36 -50.75 -14.62
N PRO A 34 -14.03 -50.64 -14.51
CA PRO A 34 -13.34 -49.34 -14.42
C PRO A 34 -13.68 -48.36 -15.55
N GLU A 35 -14.11 -48.87 -16.71
CA GLU A 35 -14.58 -48.09 -17.85
C GLU A 35 -15.95 -47.47 -17.62
N GLN A 36 -16.90 -48.24 -17.07
CA GLN A 36 -18.25 -47.74 -16.73
C GLN A 36 -18.19 -46.65 -15.65
N GLU A 37 -17.31 -46.83 -14.66
CA GLU A 37 -17.12 -45.80 -13.64
C GLU A 37 -16.57 -44.50 -14.25
N ARG A 38 -15.61 -44.61 -15.19
CA ARG A 38 -15.04 -43.45 -15.87
C ARG A 38 -16.09 -42.69 -16.68
N GLU A 39 -16.91 -43.39 -17.46
CA GLU A 39 -17.99 -42.77 -18.24
C GLU A 39 -18.99 -42.03 -17.35
N ARG A 40 -19.38 -42.65 -16.23
CA ARG A 40 -20.29 -42.04 -15.24
C ARG A 40 -19.71 -40.77 -14.63
N LEU A 41 -18.42 -40.77 -14.30
CA LEU A 41 -17.74 -39.59 -13.75
C LEU A 41 -17.60 -38.46 -14.78
N VAL A 42 -17.30 -38.77 -16.04
CA VAL A 42 -17.24 -37.77 -17.12
C VAL A 42 -18.62 -37.15 -17.36
N ALA A 43 -19.68 -37.96 -17.36
CA ALA A 43 -21.05 -37.48 -17.47
C ALA A 43 -21.42 -36.52 -16.33
N ALA A 44 -21.08 -36.88 -15.08
CA ALA A 44 -21.33 -36.04 -13.91
C ALA A 44 -20.61 -34.68 -13.98
N ILE A 45 -19.37 -34.65 -14.47
CA ILE A 45 -18.62 -33.39 -14.64
C ILE A 45 -19.25 -32.50 -15.72
N LYS A 46 -19.74 -33.11 -16.81
CA LYS A 46 -20.42 -32.40 -17.90
C LYS A 46 -21.75 -31.81 -17.44
N GLU A 47 -22.51 -32.55 -16.63
CA GLU A 47 -23.79 -32.10 -16.05
C GLU A 47 -23.59 -30.93 -15.06
N LEU A 48 -22.55 -31.00 -14.22
CA LEU A 48 -22.20 -29.95 -13.27
C LEU A 48 -21.55 -28.71 -13.90
N LYS A 49 -21.27 -28.73 -15.21
CA LYS A 49 -20.61 -27.64 -15.96
C LYS A 49 -19.34 -27.12 -15.29
N LEU A 50 -18.51 -28.02 -14.74
CA LEU A 50 -17.27 -27.62 -14.08
C LEU A 50 -16.26 -27.02 -15.08
N PRO A 51 -15.43 -26.04 -14.68
CA PRO A 51 -14.43 -25.45 -15.57
C PRO A 51 -13.49 -26.54 -16.12
N GLY A 52 -13.33 -26.56 -17.45
CA GLY A 52 -12.55 -27.57 -18.16
C GLY A 52 -13.28 -28.86 -18.52
N TYR A 53 -14.63 -28.94 -18.37
CA TYR A 53 -15.41 -30.16 -18.69
C TYR A 53 -15.19 -30.69 -20.12
N ALA A 54 -14.81 -29.84 -21.08
CA ALA A 54 -14.47 -30.25 -22.44
C ALA A 54 -13.26 -31.21 -22.52
N LEU A 55 -12.35 -31.15 -21.54
CA LEU A 55 -11.16 -32.01 -21.45
C LEU A 55 -11.35 -33.21 -20.51
N ALA A 56 -12.53 -33.38 -19.89
CA ALA A 56 -12.79 -34.42 -18.90
C ALA A 56 -12.56 -35.84 -19.46
N GLY A 57 -12.74 -36.04 -20.78
CA GLY A 57 -12.44 -37.30 -21.45
C GLY A 57 -10.97 -37.72 -21.33
N ASN A 58 -10.03 -36.79 -21.13
CA ASN A 58 -8.60 -37.08 -21.07
C ASN A 58 -8.07 -37.22 -19.63
N TRP A 59 -8.91 -37.07 -18.61
CA TRP A 59 -8.48 -37.13 -17.21
C TRP A 59 -8.44 -38.56 -16.67
N SER A 60 -7.54 -38.81 -15.72
CA SER A 60 -7.52 -40.08 -14.97
C SER A 60 -8.77 -40.22 -14.10
N THR A 61 -9.18 -41.45 -13.82
CA THR A 61 -10.35 -41.76 -12.98
C THR A 61 -10.23 -41.12 -11.59
N GLU A 62 -9.03 -41.09 -11.01
CA GLU A 62 -8.77 -40.44 -9.73
C GLU A 62 -8.98 -38.92 -9.76
N THR A 63 -8.56 -38.25 -10.86
CA THR A 63 -8.79 -36.81 -11.05
C THR A 63 -10.27 -36.51 -11.19
N LEU A 64 -11.00 -37.35 -11.95
CA LEU A 64 -12.44 -37.23 -12.11
C LEU A 64 -13.17 -37.37 -10.77
N ARG A 65 -12.83 -38.38 -9.95
CA ARG A 65 -13.37 -38.57 -8.59
C ARG A 65 -13.14 -37.34 -7.71
N LYS A 66 -11.91 -36.80 -7.71
CA LYS A 66 -11.56 -35.63 -6.90
C LYS A 66 -12.37 -34.39 -7.29
N LYS A 67 -12.53 -34.12 -8.59
CA LYS A 67 -13.32 -32.98 -9.09
C LYS A 67 -14.81 -33.09 -8.75
N VAL A 68 -15.40 -34.29 -8.88
CA VAL A 68 -16.80 -34.52 -8.50
C VAL A 68 -17.00 -34.39 -6.98
N ALA A 69 -16.05 -34.88 -6.17
CA ALA A 69 -16.11 -34.74 -4.71
C ALA A 69 -15.96 -33.28 -4.25
N GLU A 70 -15.09 -32.51 -4.89
CA GLU A 70 -14.90 -31.07 -4.64
C GLU A 70 -16.16 -30.28 -4.99
N ALA A 71 -16.79 -30.58 -6.14
CA ALA A 71 -18.05 -29.96 -6.55
C ALA A 71 -19.22 -30.25 -5.59
N LYS A 72 -19.29 -31.46 -5.03
CA LYS A 72 -20.30 -31.82 -4.01
C LYS A 72 -20.08 -31.11 -2.66
N LYS A 73 -18.85 -30.73 -2.34
CA LYS A 73 -18.51 -30.01 -1.11
C LYS A 73 -18.72 -28.49 -1.21
N ALA A 74 -18.83 -27.94 -2.42
CA ALA A 74 -19.10 -26.53 -2.59
C ALA A 74 -20.52 -26.18 -2.07
N PRO A 75 -20.65 -25.25 -1.10
CA PRO A 75 -21.95 -24.85 -0.60
C PRO A 75 -22.78 -24.27 -1.75
N LYS A 76 -24.00 -24.78 -1.96
CA LYS A 76 -24.91 -24.30 -3.00
C LYS A 76 -25.07 -22.78 -2.84
N ALA A 77 -24.45 -22.01 -3.74
CA ALA A 77 -24.57 -20.56 -3.73
C ALA A 77 -26.05 -20.18 -3.85
N LYS A 78 -26.54 -19.45 -2.86
CA LYS A 78 -27.91 -18.93 -2.83
C LYS A 78 -28.09 -18.06 -4.08
N LYS A 79 -29.05 -18.43 -4.94
CA LYS A 79 -29.41 -17.72 -6.16
C LYS A 79 -29.83 -16.29 -5.78
N VAL A 80 -28.95 -15.32 -6.00
CA VAL A 80 -29.26 -13.89 -5.82
C VAL A 80 -29.95 -13.42 -7.10
N GLU A 81 -31.21 -12.99 -6.97
CA GLU A 81 -31.95 -12.35 -8.06
C GLU A 81 -31.36 -10.96 -8.35
N PRO A 82 -31.23 -10.57 -9.63
CA PRO A 82 -30.69 -9.26 -9.99
C PRO A 82 -31.71 -8.16 -9.65
N VAL A 83 -31.35 -7.28 -8.71
CA VAL A 83 -32.07 -6.03 -8.44
C VAL A 83 -31.67 -5.02 -9.52
N THR A 84 -32.62 -4.69 -10.39
CA THR A 84 -32.55 -3.55 -11.31
C THR A 84 -33.03 -2.29 -10.58
N GLU A 85 -32.13 -1.36 -10.28
CA GLU A 85 -32.49 0.02 -9.91
C GLU A 85 -32.11 0.99 -11.04
N PRO A 86 -32.97 1.99 -11.34
CA PRO A 86 -32.74 2.95 -12.41
C PRO A 86 -31.83 4.10 -11.97
N VAL A 87 -30.85 4.42 -12.82
CA VAL A 87 -29.98 5.59 -12.70
C VAL A 87 -30.78 6.86 -13.06
N VAL A 88 -30.98 7.75 -12.08
CA VAL A 88 -31.48 9.11 -12.29
C VAL A 88 -30.27 10.00 -12.58
N VAL A 89 -30.23 10.54 -13.81
CA VAL A 89 -29.26 11.57 -14.22
C VAL A 89 -29.82 12.91 -13.75
N ALA A 90 -29.08 13.61 -12.89
CA ALA A 90 -29.36 14.98 -12.51
C ALA A 90 -28.33 15.91 -13.18
N ASP A 91 -28.85 16.85 -13.96
CA ASP A 91 -28.14 17.95 -14.61
C ASP A 91 -27.46 18.85 -13.57
N VAL A 92 -26.20 19.21 -13.84
CA VAL A 92 -25.45 20.23 -13.09
C VAL A 92 -25.12 21.37 -14.06
N GLU A 93 -25.70 22.54 -13.79
CA GLU A 93 -25.42 23.80 -14.46
C GLU A 93 -24.03 24.36 -14.09
N PRO A 94 -23.35 25.11 -14.98
CA PRO A 94 -22.04 25.68 -14.72
C PRO A 94 -22.14 27.03 -13.98
N VAL A 95 -21.44 27.14 -12.84
CA VAL A 95 -21.26 28.40 -12.11
C VAL A 95 -20.00 29.13 -12.60
N ALA A 96 -20.18 30.44 -12.76
CA ALA A 96 -19.33 31.39 -13.45
C ALA A 96 -17.99 31.71 -12.77
N ALA A 97 -17.11 32.26 -13.60
CA ALA A 97 -15.78 32.77 -13.31
C ALA A 97 -15.76 33.91 -12.27
N VAL A 98 -14.73 33.91 -11.44
CA VAL A 98 -14.30 35.08 -10.66
C VAL A 98 -12.82 35.34 -10.94
N THR A 99 -12.55 36.57 -11.35
CA THR A 99 -11.26 37.17 -11.71
C THR A 99 -10.49 37.69 -10.50
N THR A 100 -9.17 37.54 -10.60
CA THR A 100 -8.07 38.44 -10.16
C THR A 100 -8.06 38.99 -8.73
N ASN A 101 -6.94 38.76 -8.03
CA ASN A 101 -6.18 39.87 -7.45
C ASN A 101 -4.68 39.55 -7.42
N GLU A 102 -3.92 40.44 -8.04
CA GLU A 102 -2.48 40.61 -7.91
C GLU A 102 -2.16 41.10 -6.50
N ALA A 103 -1.11 40.56 -5.89
CA ALA A 103 -0.43 41.17 -4.77
C ALA A 103 1.07 40.93 -4.91
N GLU A 104 1.78 42.01 -5.21
CA GLU A 104 3.22 42.15 -5.14
C GLU A 104 3.72 41.82 -3.73
N SER A 105 4.82 41.09 -3.63
CA SER A 105 5.61 41.04 -2.41
C SER A 105 7.08 40.85 -2.80
N THR A 106 7.81 41.95 -2.67
CA THR A 106 9.27 42.05 -2.70
C THR A 106 9.84 41.46 -1.41
N GLY A 107 10.79 40.53 -1.54
CA GLY A 107 11.43 39.86 -0.41
C GLY A 107 12.88 39.53 -0.74
N THR A 108 13.77 40.27 -0.11
CA THR A 108 15.23 40.29 -0.17
C THR A 108 15.91 38.92 0.01
N ALA A 109 17.00 38.76 -0.74
CA ALA A 109 17.94 37.65 -0.68
C ALA A 109 18.79 37.69 0.59
N ASP A 110 18.94 36.54 1.25
CA ASP A 110 20.01 36.28 2.21
C ASP A 110 20.80 35.04 1.77
N VAL A 111 22.10 35.25 1.67
CA VAL A 111 23.14 34.32 1.23
C VAL A 111 23.57 33.51 2.44
N ALA A 112 23.33 32.19 2.42
CA ALA A 112 23.87 31.26 3.41
C ALA A 112 24.95 30.37 2.77
N GLU A 113 26.18 30.73 3.13
CA GLU A 113 27.47 30.10 2.88
C GLU A 113 27.49 28.63 3.33
N THR A 114 27.73 27.71 2.38
CA THR A 114 27.85 26.27 2.64
C THR A 114 29.32 25.90 2.74
N VAL A 115 29.70 25.42 3.92
CA VAL A 115 31.05 24.95 4.27
C VAL A 115 31.39 23.67 3.50
N ALA A 116 32.44 23.74 2.68
CA ALA A 116 32.98 22.61 1.94
C ALA A 116 33.65 21.61 2.89
N ALA A 117 33.22 20.35 2.83
CA ALA A 117 33.91 19.22 3.43
C ALA A 117 34.91 18.64 2.41
N GLU A 118 36.18 18.54 2.81
CA GLU A 118 37.27 17.98 2.01
C GLU A 118 37.05 16.48 1.73
N PRO A 119 37.09 16.02 0.46
CA PRO A 119 37.10 14.60 0.16
C PRO A 119 38.50 14.01 0.39
N THR A 120 38.56 12.97 1.21
CA THR A 120 39.76 12.18 1.47
C THR A 120 40.08 11.33 0.25
N GLU A 121 41.10 11.71 -0.52
CA GLU A 121 41.55 10.98 -1.71
C GLU A 121 42.18 9.64 -1.31
N THR A 122 41.57 8.55 -1.80
CA THR A 122 42.21 7.22 -1.80
C THR A 122 42.80 7.03 -3.20
N PRO A 123 44.11 6.75 -3.35
CA PRO A 123 44.74 6.68 -4.66
C PRO A 123 44.32 5.39 -5.38
N THR A 124 43.53 5.52 -6.45
CA THR A 124 43.22 4.44 -7.39
C THR A 124 43.96 4.69 -8.71
N PRO A 125 44.62 3.69 -9.30
CA PRO A 125 45.43 3.89 -10.49
C PRO A 125 44.55 3.93 -11.74
N SER A 126 44.39 5.10 -12.36
CA SER A 126 43.66 5.21 -13.64
C SER A 126 44.39 6.13 -14.60
N ASN A 127 45.20 5.53 -15.48
CA ASN A 127 45.63 6.14 -16.74
C ASN A 127 44.44 6.22 -17.72
N GLU A 128 43.34 6.85 -17.31
CA GLU A 128 42.25 7.22 -18.22
C GLU A 128 42.56 8.59 -18.77
N ILE A 129 42.79 8.64 -20.08
CA ILE A 129 42.99 9.90 -20.79
C ILE A 129 41.61 10.52 -20.96
N THR A 130 41.39 11.69 -20.39
CA THR A 130 40.12 12.42 -20.46
C THR A 130 39.89 13.10 -21.82
N GLU A 131 40.96 13.33 -22.59
CA GLU A 131 40.92 14.01 -23.89
C GLU A 131 41.83 13.33 -24.93
N ALA A 132 41.27 12.96 -26.08
CA ALA A 132 42.08 12.58 -27.24
C ALA A 132 41.43 13.05 -28.53
N ASN A 133 42.25 13.57 -29.45
CA ASN A 133 41.80 14.08 -30.76
C ASN A 133 40.70 15.15 -30.65
N GLY A 134 40.70 15.96 -29.58
CA GLY A 134 39.72 17.02 -29.36
C GLY A 134 38.35 16.53 -28.88
N PHE A 135 38.22 15.26 -28.52
CA PHE A 135 37.01 14.70 -27.93
C PHE A 135 37.17 14.52 -26.42
N VAL A 136 36.15 14.93 -25.68
CA VAL A 136 36.05 14.78 -24.23
C VAL A 136 35.05 13.66 -23.90
N VAL A 137 35.33 12.86 -22.87
CA VAL A 137 34.36 11.88 -22.36
C VAL A 137 33.08 12.60 -21.90
N GLY A 138 31.91 12.13 -22.33
CA GLY A 138 30.60 12.72 -22.10
C GLY A 138 30.12 13.70 -23.19
N GLN A 139 30.97 14.02 -24.17
CA GLN A 139 30.57 14.88 -25.28
C GLN A 139 29.64 14.16 -26.25
N ILE A 140 28.52 14.81 -26.63
CA ILE A 140 27.61 14.34 -27.68
C ILE A 140 28.11 14.87 -29.02
N VAL A 141 28.31 13.95 -29.98
CA VAL A 141 28.94 14.22 -31.28
C VAL A 141 28.11 13.61 -32.41
N PRO A 142 27.84 14.33 -33.51
CA PRO A 142 27.29 13.73 -34.72
C PRO A 142 28.30 12.80 -35.38
N ALA A 143 27.85 11.61 -35.79
CA ALA A 143 28.70 10.57 -36.34
C ALA A 143 28.09 9.93 -37.59
N LYS A 144 28.94 9.65 -38.59
CA LYS A 144 28.52 9.03 -39.86
C LYS A 144 28.91 7.57 -39.94
N VAL A 145 27.97 6.69 -40.26
CA VAL A 145 28.20 5.24 -40.33
C VAL A 145 29.10 4.89 -41.52
N THR A 146 30.28 4.34 -41.25
CA THR A 146 31.28 3.97 -42.27
C THR A 146 31.20 2.49 -42.66
N ALA A 147 31.11 1.61 -41.65
CA ALA A 147 31.06 0.16 -41.87
C ALA A 147 30.18 -0.53 -40.82
N LYS A 148 29.53 -1.62 -41.25
CA LYS A 148 28.76 -2.50 -40.37
C LYS A 148 29.58 -3.72 -40.01
N LEU A 149 29.50 -4.13 -38.76
CA LEU A 149 30.08 -5.35 -38.23
C LEU A 149 28.96 -6.18 -37.57
N SER A 150 29.19 -7.46 -37.32
CA SER A 150 28.20 -8.31 -36.66
C SER A 150 27.92 -7.90 -35.20
N TYR A 151 28.89 -7.27 -34.55
CA TYR A 151 28.87 -6.88 -33.15
C TYR A 151 28.77 -5.36 -32.92
N GLY A 152 28.65 -4.56 -33.99
CA GLY A 152 28.55 -3.11 -33.88
C GLY A 152 28.70 -2.38 -35.20
N VAL A 153 28.82 -1.06 -35.11
CA VAL A 153 28.92 -0.16 -36.25
C VAL A 153 30.16 0.73 -36.07
N LEU A 154 30.97 0.87 -37.13
CA LEU A 154 32.05 1.85 -37.14
C LEU A 154 31.51 3.19 -37.62
N VAL A 155 31.69 4.23 -36.80
CA VAL A 155 31.20 5.58 -37.07
C VAL A 155 32.38 6.57 -37.15
N ALA A 156 32.32 7.52 -38.07
CA ALA A 156 33.27 8.63 -38.19
C ALA A 156 32.72 9.86 -37.45
N LEU A 157 33.49 10.43 -36.53
CA LEU A 157 33.05 11.54 -35.66
C LEU A 157 33.34 12.91 -36.31
N ASN A 158 32.38 13.85 -36.33
CA ASN A 158 32.53 15.25 -36.78
C ASN A 158 33.23 15.44 -38.15
N ASP A 159 32.95 14.57 -39.12
CA ASP A 159 33.63 14.52 -40.44
C ASP A 159 35.16 14.39 -40.37
N THR A 160 35.71 14.11 -39.19
CA THR A 160 37.12 13.80 -39.03
C THR A 160 37.41 12.38 -39.48
N ASN A 161 38.67 12.09 -39.84
CA ASN A 161 39.14 10.73 -40.10
C ASN A 161 39.24 9.85 -38.83
N THR A 162 38.60 10.26 -37.73
CA THR A 162 38.57 9.55 -36.46
C THR A 162 37.39 8.58 -36.44
N SER A 163 37.70 7.29 -36.48
CA SER A 163 36.71 6.22 -36.39
C SER A 163 36.51 5.79 -34.94
N ALA A 164 35.26 5.70 -34.50
CA ALA A 164 34.86 5.09 -33.23
C ALA A 164 34.03 3.83 -33.47
N LEU A 165 34.02 2.92 -32.49
CA LEU A 165 33.19 1.72 -32.52
C LEU A 165 31.97 1.94 -31.63
N LEU A 166 30.79 1.86 -32.22
CA LEU A 166 29.51 1.75 -31.53
C LEU A 166 29.17 0.26 -31.38
N HIS A 167 29.32 -0.29 -30.17
CA HIS A 167 28.99 -1.70 -29.90
C HIS A 167 27.46 -1.91 -29.89
N VAL A 168 26.97 -3.11 -30.23
CA VAL A 168 25.52 -3.42 -30.21
C VAL A 168 24.88 -3.15 -28.85
N ASP A 169 25.62 -3.33 -27.75
CA ASP A 169 25.12 -3.05 -26.39
C ASP A 169 24.97 -1.56 -26.08
N GLU A 170 25.65 -0.70 -26.84
CA GLU A 170 25.66 0.75 -26.71
C GLU A 170 24.76 1.44 -27.75
N MET A 171 24.07 0.66 -28.59
CA MET A 171 23.09 1.18 -29.53
C MET A 171 21.79 1.53 -28.82
N ALA A 172 21.04 2.46 -29.42
CA ALA A 172 19.70 2.79 -28.96
C ALA A 172 18.76 1.57 -29.00
N GLY A 173 17.97 1.42 -27.94
CA GLY A 173 17.04 0.31 -27.76
C GLY A 173 17.05 -0.28 -26.35
N GLY A 174 15.87 -0.29 -25.71
CA GLY A 174 15.71 -0.79 -24.34
C GLY A 174 15.86 -2.30 -24.20
N THR A 175 15.88 -3.06 -25.30
CA THR A 175 16.09 -4.51 -25.28
C THR A 175 17.19 -4.93 -26.24
N PHE A 176 17.84 -6.07 -25.95
CA PHE A 176 18.86 -6.66 -26.83
C PHE A 176 18.33 -6.91 -28.26
N PHE A 177 17.07 -7.32 -28.39
CA PHE A 177 16.43 -7.55 -29.67
C PHE A 177 16.29 -6.25 -30.48
N ALA A 178 15.80 -5.18 -29.85
CA ALA A 178 15.69 -3.86 -30.49
C ALA A 178 17.05 -3.32 -30.94
N ARG A 179 18.09 -3.46 -30.10
CA ARG A 179 19.47 -3.06 -30.46
C ARG A 179 20.03 -3.87 -31.63
N SER A 180 19.79 -5.18 -31.63
CA SER A 180 20.19 -6.08 -32.71
C SER A 180 19.47 -5.76 -34.03
N GLN A 181 18.19 -5.42 -33.96
CA GLN A 181 17.41 -5.00 -35.12
C GLN A 181 17.91 -3.64 -35.64
N ARG A 182 18.19 -2.68 -34.76
CA ARG A 182 18.79 -1.40 -35.12
C ARG A 182 20.13 -1.56 -35.83
N ASN A 183 20.99 -2.47 -35.39
CA ASN A 183 22.25 -2.78 -36.08
C ASN A 183 22.03 -3.30 -37.52
N LYS A 184 20.97 -4.09 -37.73
CA LYS A 184 20.62 -4.59 -39.07
C LYS A 184 20.10 -3.45 -39.95
N GLU A 185 19.25 -2.59 -39.42
CA GLU A 185 18.51 -1.57 -40.16
C GLU A 185 19.31 -0.30 -40.50
N ILE A 186 20.20 0.17 -39.61
CA ILE A 186 20.98 1.41 -39.82
C ILE A 186 21.72 1.36 -41.16
N ALA A 187 21.52 2.28 -42.10
CA ALA A 187 22.21 2.21 -43.40
C ALA A 187 23.68 2.67 -43.32
N LYS A 188 24.53 2.22 -44.27
CA LYS A 188 25.87 2.83 -44.45
C LYS A 188 25.70 4.28 -44.90
N GLY A 189 26.41 5.20 -44.27
CA GLY A 189 26.30 6.64 -44.51
C GLY A 189 25.23 7.36 -43.69
N ALA A 190 24.44 6.65 -42.88
CA ALA A 190 23.48 7.28 -41.97
C ALA A 190 24.19 8.13 -40.92
N GLU A 191 23.56 9.24 -40.53
CA GLU A 191 24.03 10.12 -39.45
C GLU A 191 23.36 9.72 -38.14
N VAL A 192 24.15 9.63 -37.08
CA VAL A 192 23.68 9.29 -35.74
C VAL A 192 24.40 10.12 -34.68
N ALA A 193 23.67 10.61 -33.68
CA ALA A 193 24.25 11.27 -32.52
C ALA A 193 24.74 10.23 -31.51
N VAL A 194 25.99 10.34 -31.07
CA VAL A 194 26.62 9.41 -30.12
C VAL A 194 27.36 10.17 -29.02
N GLU A 195 27.36 9.65 -27.80
CA GLU A 195 28.12 10.18 -26.66
C GLU A 195 29.43 9.41 -26.50
N VAL A 196 30.53 10.11 -26.25
CA VAL A 196 31.85 9.50 -26.02
C VAL A 196 31.90 8.91 -24.61
N ILE A 197 31.94 7.58 -24.46
CA ILE A 197 31.98 6.94 -23.12
C ILE A 197 33.41 6.80 -22.61
N SER A 198 34.32 6.32 -23.46
CA SER A 198 35.68 6.03 -23.02
C SER A 198 36.67 6.19 -24.15
N ILE A 199 37.84 6.72 -23.79
CA ILE A 199 38.98 6.90 -24.67
C ILE A 199 40.09 6.03 -24.10
N ARG A 200 40.42 4.96 -24.83
CA ARG A 200 41.54 4.09 -24.44
C ARG A 200 42.77 4.43 -25.28
N PRO A 201 43.96 4.55 -24.66
CA PRO A 201 45.19 4.70 -25.41
C PRO A 201 45.40 3.50 -26.35
N PRO A 202 46.14 3.67 -27.46
CA PRO A 202 46.52 2.56 -28.31
C PRO A 202 47.23 1.50 -27.47
N LYS A 203 46.90 0.22 -27.68
CA LYS A 203 47.59 -0.87 -27.00
C LYS A 203 49.02 -0.95 -27.53
N ASP A 204 50.00 -1.11 -26.65
CA ASP A 204 51.41 -1.26 -27.03
C ASP A 204 51.56 -2.34 -28.12
N GLY A 205 52.02 -1.93 -29.29
CA GLY A 205 52.14 -2.79 -30.48
C GLY A 205 51.16 -2.50 -31.63
N ASP A 206 50.13 -1.67 -31.43
CA ASP A 206 49.28 -1.19 -32.53
C ASP A 206 50.08 -0.19 -33.39
N LYS A 207 50.66 -0.65 -34.52
CA LYS A 207 51.49 0.13 -35.46
C LYS A 207 50.85 1.43 -35.97
N LYS A 208 49.55 1.62 -35.77
CA LYS A 208 48.80 2.79 -36.24
C LYS A 208 48.65 3.88 -35.17
N GLY A 209 49.01 3.62 -33.90
CA GLY A 209 49.01 4.62 -32.83
C GLY A 209 47.66 5.31 -32.57
N ARG A 210 46.53 4.77 -33.06
CA ARG A 210 45.22 5.41 -32.94
C ARG A 210 44.58 5.05 -31.60
N ALA A 211 44.12 6.05 -30.86
CA ALA A 211 43.29 5.86 -29.69
C ALA A 211 41.99 5.12 -30.06
N ARG A 212 41.51 4.27 -29.16
CA ARG A 212 40.24 3.54 -29.33
C ARG A 212 39.16 4.32 -28.60
N ILE A 213 38.24 4.91 -29.35
CA ILE A 213 37.11 5.67 -28.83
C ILE A 213 35.89 4.75 -28.84
N SER A 214 35.28 4.56 -27.66
CA SER A 214 34.00 3.85 -27.51
C SER A 214 32.90 4.89 -27.35
N VAL A 215 31.85 4.76 -28.15
CA VAL A 215 30.72 5.70 -28.17
C VAL A 215 29.40 4.96 -27.91
N SER A 216 28.38 5.69 -27.46
CA SER A 216 27.06 5.14 -27.17
C SER A 216 25.92 6.06 -27.57
N GLU A 217 24.93 5.47 -28.23
CA GLU A 217 23.61 6.09 -28.44
C GLU A 217 22.72 5.89 -27.21
N LYS A 218 22.99 4.85 -26.42
CA LYS A 218 22.17 4.44 -25.27
C LYS A 218 22.18 5.50 -24.18
N THR A 219 23.34 6.05 -23.85
CA THR A 219 23.47 7.06 -22.79
C THR A 219 22.64 8.32 -23.08
N ILE A 220 22.56 8.74 -24.35
CA ILE A 220 21.74 9.89 -24.77
C ILE A 220 20.25 9.59 -24.55
N GLN A 221 19.79 8.40 -24.97
CA GLN A 221 18.40 7.99 -24.74
C GLN A 221 18.10 7.79 -23.26
N ASP A 222 19.03 7.25 -22.50
CA ASP A 222 18.88 7.04 -21.06
C ASP A 222 18.74 8.39 -20.34
N ARG A 223 19.60 9.36 -20.66
CA ARG A 223 19.51 10.73 -20.13
C ARG A 223 18.18 11.39 -20.51
N ALA A 224 17.79 11.34 -21.78
CA ALA A 224 16.52 11.93 -22.24
C ALA A 224 15.30 11.31 -21.54
N VAL A 225 15.33 10.00 -21.28
CA VAL A 225 14.24 9.34 -20.55
C VAL A 225 14.26 9.68 -19.07
N VAL A 226 15.43 9.75 -18.43
CA VAL A 226 15.54 10.19 -17.03
C VAL A 226 15.05 11.62 -16.87
N GLU A 227 15.36 12.51 -17.82
CA GLU A 227 14.93 13.92 -17.79
C GLU A 227 13.43 14.09 -18.08
N SER A 228 12.85 13.24 -18.94
CA SER A 228 11.43 13.32 -19.30
C SER A 228 10.50 12.53 -18.39
N LEU A 229 11.01 11.55 -17.64
CA LEU A 229 10.23 10.82 -16.66
C LEU A 229 10.11 11.62 -15.37
N THR A 230 8.93 12.17 -15.12
CA THR A 230 8.57 12.60 -13.78
C THR A 230 8.43 11.39 -12.88
N VAL A 231 9.30 11.32 -11.87
CA VAL A 231 9.26 10.27 -10.86
C VAL A 231 8.16 10.61 -9.85
N GLY A 232 7.17 9.73 -9.74
CA GLY A 232 6.07 9.88 -8.80
C GLY A 232 6.54 9.66 -7.36
N ASN A 233 5.95 10.41 -6.44
CA ASN A 233 6.12 10.20 -5.00
C ASN A 233 4.74 10.14 -4.32
N ASP A 234 4.71 10.07 -3.00
CA ASP A 234 3.46 9.98 -2.24
C ASP A 234 2.56 11.23 -2.38
N SER A 235 3.11 12.35 -2.85
CA SER A 235 2.43 13.65 -2.98
C SER A 235 2.23 14.10 -4.43
N THR A 236 3.08 13.67 -5.38
CA THR A 236 3.06 14.11 -6.78
C THR A 236 2.91 12.93 -7.72
N PRO A 237 1.98 12.98 -8.69
CA PRO A 237 1.86 11.94 -9.70
C PRO A 237 3.09 11.88 -10.59
N GLY A 238 3.61 10.67 -10.77
CA GLY A 238 4.63 10.34 -11.74
C GLY A 238 4.06 10.20 -13.14
N ALA A 239 4.95 10.03 -14.10
CA ALA A 239 4.57 9.75 -15.48
C ALA A 239 3.76 8.45 -15.56
N THR A 240 2.57 8.52 -16.13
CA THR A 240 1.78 7.34 -16.47
C THR A 240 2.34 6.72 -17.75
N VAL A 241 2.60 5.42 -17.70
CA VAL A 241 3.13 4.62 -18.80
C VAL A 241 2.21 3.43 -19.04
N VAL A 242 1.95 3.15 -20.32
CA VAL A 242 1.18 1.97 -20.75
C VAL A 242 2.17 0.92 -21.24
N GLY A 243 1.97 -0.33 -20.83
CA GLY A 243 2.83 -1.42 -21.22
C GLY A 243 2.15 -2.78 -21.24
N THR A 244 2.83 -3.78 -21.78
CA THR A 244 2.35 -5.16 -21.86
C THR A 244 3.10 -6.05 -20.89
N VAL A 245 2.39 -6.93 -20.17
CA VAL A 245 2.99 -7.86 -19.21
C VAL A 245 3.91 -8.84 -19.96
N LYS A 246 5.20 -8.84 -19.67
CA LYS A 246 6.17 -9.76 -20.26
C LYS A 246 6.24 -11.07 -19.48
N GLU A 247 6.33 -10.97 -18.16
CA GLU A 247 6.46 -12.10 -17.25
C GLU A 247 5.87 -11.72 -15.90
N ALA A 248 4.99 -12.57 -15.36
CA ALA A 248 4.44 -12.43 -14.01
C ALA A 248 5.01 -13.53 -13.12
N ARG A 249 5.65 -13.14 -12.01
CA ARG A 249 6.12 -14.03 -10.95
C ARG A 249 5.44 -13.70 -9.64
N LYS A 250 5.56 -14.59 -8.66
CA LYS A 250 4.93 -14.42 -7.34
C LYS A 250 5.24 -13.06 -6.68
N ASP A 251 6.47 -12.57 -6.83
CA ASP A 251 6.93 -11.37 -6.11
C ASP A 251 7.05 -10.11 -6.99
N PHE A 252 6.93 -10.24 -8.32
CA PHE A 252 7.03 -9.10 -9.24
C PHE A 252 6.41 -9.39 -10.61
N VAL A 253 6.07 -8.32 -11.33
CA VAL A 253 5.59 -8.33 -12.71
C VAL A 253 6.55 -7.50 -13.56
N LEU A 254 7.06 -8.09 -14.64
CA LEU A 254 7.83 -7.38 -15.65
C LEU A 254 6.87 -6.85 -16.72
N VAL A 255 6.90 -5.54 -16.95
CA VAL A 255 6.05 -4.86 -17.93
C VAL A 255 6.95 -4.28 -19.01
N ASN A 256 6.68 -4.63 -20.26
CA ASN A 256 7.32 -4.00 -21.42
C ASN A 256 6.57 -2.73 -21.77
N ILE A 257 7.19 -1.58 -21.55
CA ILE A 257 6.56 -0.27 -21.75
C ILE A 257 6.39 -0.05 -23.25
N THR A 258 5.15 0.10 -23.71
CA THR A 258 4.80 0.29 -25.12
C THR A 258 4.64 1.76 -25.48
N GLU A 259 4.14 2.56 -24.54
CA GLU A 259 3.87 3.98 -24.74
C GLU A 259 4.53 4.84 -23.66
N GLY A 260 4.87 6.08 -24.02
CA GLY A 260 5.52 7.06 -23.15
C GLY A 260 7.03 7.21 -23.41
N PRO A 261 7.71 8.08 -22.64
CA PRO A 261 9.12 8.38 -22.83
C PRO A 261 10.02 7.14 -22.68
N ALA A 262 9.60 6.17 -21.86
CA ALA A 262 10.31 4.92 -21.64
C ALA A 262 9.94 3.77 -22.61
N ALA A 263 9.29 4.07 -23.74
CA ALA A 263 8.87 3.06 -24.71
C ALA A 263 10.03 2.13 -25.14
N GLY A 264 9.77 0.83 -25.14
CA GLY A 264 10.74 -0.22 -25.46
C GLY A 264 11.64 -0.65 -24.30
N ARG A 265 11.43 -0.13 -23.08
CA ARG A 265 12.13 -0.58 -21.87
C ARG A 265 11.27 -1.50 -21.02
N ILE A 266 11.93 -2.26 -20.15
CA ILE A 266 11.27 -3.17 -19.20
C ILE A 266 11.19 -2.48 -17.84
N GLY A 267 9.98 -2.24 -17.37
CA GLY A 267 9.71 -1.84 -16.00
C GLY A 267 9.45 -3.04 -15.10
N LEU A 268 9.77 -2.88 -13.82
CA LEU A 268 9.52 -3.84 -12.76
C LEU A 268 8.45 -3.28 -11.82
N CYS A 269 7.32 -3.99 -11.72
CA CYS A 269 6.29 -3.72 -10.73
C CYS A 269 6.43 -4.76 -9.61
N HIS A 270 6.77 -4.31 -8.40
CA HIS A 270 6.92 -5.21 -7.26
C HIS A 270 5.54 -5.68 -6.74
N ALA A 271 5.46 -6.83 -6.08
CA ALA A 271 4.19 -7.37 -5.54
C ALA A 271 3.52 -6.49 -4.47
N THR A 272 4.17 -5.44 -3.98
CA THR A 272 3.57 -4.41 -3.11
C THR A 272 2.88 -3.29 -3.89
N GLU A 273 3.24 -3.12 -5.17
CA GLU A 273 2.82 -2.05 -6.06
C GLU A 273 1.72 -2.50 -7.04
N VAL A 274 1.11 -3.66 -6.78
CA VAL A 274 -0.06 -4.20 -7.48
C VAL A 274 -1.32 -4.04 -6.63
N PRO A 275 -2.50 -3.89 -7.25
CA PRO A 275 -3.76 -3.72 -6.53
C PRO A 275 -4.03 -4.88 -5.56
N GLY A 276 -4.41 -4.53 -4.32
CA GLY A 276 -4.84 -5.50 -3.31
C GLY A 276 -4.45 -5.13 -1.87
N LYS A 277 -5.41 -5.29 -0.95
CA LYS A 277 -5.26 -4.91 0.48
C LYS A 277 -4.34 -5.84 1.28
N GLY A 278 -3.95 -6.99 0.72
CA GLY A 278 -3.07 -7.92 1.39
C GLY A 278 -2.40 -8.88 0.43
N ARG A 279 -1.38 -9.59 0.94
CA ARG A 279 -0.53 -10.49 0.13
C ARG A 279 -1.35 -11.49 -0.68
N LYS A 280 -2.35 -12.15 -0.09
CA LYS A 280 -3.19 -13.12 -0.81
C LYS A 280 -3.94 -12.51 -2.00
N GLN A 281 -4.43 -11.28 -1.87
CA GLN A 281 -5.14 -10.59 -2.95
C GLN A 281 -4.18 -10.15 -4.05
N ARG A 282 -3.00 -9.64 -3.67
CA ARG A 282 -1.97 -9.25 -4.63
C ARG A 282 -1.39 -10.44 -5.38
N ASP A 283 -1.12 -11.55 -4.68
CA ASP A 283 -0.68 -12.80 -5.29
C ASP A 283 -1.73 -13.34 -6.28
N ALA A 284 -3.03 -13.25 -5.93
CA ALA A 284 -4.12 -13.65 -6.81
C ALA A 284 -4.25 -12.72 -8.03
N TYR A 285 -4.05 -11.40 -7.84
CA TYR A 285 -4.04 -10.43 -8.93
C TYR A 285 -2.89 -10.72 -9.91
N ILE A 286 -1.67 -10.91 -9.39
CA ILE A 286 -0.50 -11.25 -10.21
C ILE A 286 -0.70 -12.57 -10.95
N ALA A 287 -1.27 -13.58 -10.29
CA ALA A 287 -1.57 -14.87 -10.93
C ALA A 287 -2.64 -14.77 -12.02
N GLY A 288 -3.48 -13.73 -12.00
CA GLY A 288 -4.46 -13.43 -13.03
C GLY A 288 -3.89 -12.69 -14.25
N LEU A 289 -2.71 -12.10 -14.14
CA LEU A 289 -2.08 -11.37 -15.26
C LEU A 289 -1.49 -12.34 -16.28
N THR A 290 -1.95 -12.24 -17.53
CA THR A 290 -1.43 -13.05 -18.63
C THR A 290 -0.34 -12.31 -19.40
N ALA A 291 0.67 -13.03 -19.89
CA ALA A 291 1.68 -12.45 -20.76
C ALA A 291 1.03 -11.83 -22.02
N GLY A 292 1.37 -10.58 -22.32
CA GLY A 292 0.78 -9.77 -23.39
C GLY A 292 -0.37 -8.87 -22.95
N GLN A 293 -0.89 -9.01 -21.73
CA GLN A 293 -1.95 -8.14 -21.23
C GLN A 293 -1.46 -6.71 -21.08
N GLU A 294 -2.25 -5.76 -21.57
CA GLU A 294 -1.98 -4.33 -21.42
C GLU A 294 -2.33 -3.85 -20.01
N VAL A 295 -1.43 -3.05 -19.43
CA VAL A 295 -1.53 -2.52 -18.08
C VAL A 295 -1.06 -1.07 -18.06
N SER A 296 -1.79 -0.23 -17.32
CA SER A 296 -1.40 1.15 -17.02
C SER A 296 -0.65 1.16 -15.69
N CYS A 297 0.54 1.76 -15.70
CA CYS A 297 1.41 1.88 -14.55
C CYS A 297 1.92 3.32 -14.41
N GLU A 298 2.31 3.70 -13.21
CA GLU A 298 2.97 4.95 -12.91
C GLU A 298 4.43 4.69 -12.50
N VAL A 299 5.34 5.58 -12.89
CA VAL A 299 6.77 5.46 -12.58
C VAL A 299 7.07 5.99 -11.18
N ILE A 300 7.62 5.14 -10.29
CA ILE A 300 8.03 5.50 -8.92
C ILE A 300 9.54 5.71 -8.79
N SER A 301 10.35 4.98 -9.55
CA SER A 301 11.81 5.08 -9.45
C SER A 301 12.43 4.81 -10.81
N VAL A 302 13.51 5.52 -11.10
CA VAL A 302 14.32 5.33 -12.30
C VAL A 302 15.78 5.30 -11.84
N GLU A 303 16.35 4.10 -11.81
CA GLU A 303 17.73 3.89 -11.39
C GLU A 303 18.57 3.38 -12.55
N PRO A 304 19.80 3.90 -12.76
CA PRO A 304 20.75 3.29 -13.68
C PRO A 304 21.14 1.90 -13.14
N ALA A 305 20.97 0.84 -13.94
CA ALA A 305 21.41 -0.49 -13.52
C ALA A 305 22.93 -0.56 -13.50
N GLU A 306 23.48 -1.23 -12.49
CA GLU A 306 24.91 -1.56 -12.38
C GLU A 306 25.44 -2.35 -13.60
N LYS A 307 24.57 -3.10 -14.28
CA LYS A 307 24.90 -3.75 -15.55
C LYS A 307 24.75 -2.74 -16.68
N LYS A 308 25.90 -2.29 -17.20
CA LYS A 308 26.11 -1.39 -18.35
C LYS A 308 24.83 -0.96 -19.10
N GLY A 309 24.23 0.09 -18.55
CA GLY A 309 23.30 0.99 -19.24
C GLY A 309 21.84 0.54 -19.32
N ASP A 310 21.40 -0.57 -18.72
CA ASP A 310 19.95 -0.78 -18.66
C ASP A 310 19.37 0.12 -17.54
N LEU A 311 18.23 0.76 -17.76
CA LEU A 311 17.54 1.52 -16.70
C LEU A 311 16.56 0.61 -15.97
N ARG A 312 16.65 0.58 -14.64
CA ARG A 312 15.65 -0.06 -13.77
C ARG A 312 14.53 0.93 -13.52
N ILE A 313 13.38 0.67 -14.13
CA ILE A 313 12.18 1.50 -13.95
C ILE A 313 11.26 0.77 -12.96
N GLY A 314 11.10 1.34 -11.77
CA GLY A 314 10.12 0.92 -10.78
C GLY A 314 8.73 1.42 -11.16
N LEU A 315 7.78 0.51 -11.27
CA LEU A 315 6.40 0.79 -11.67
C LEU A 315 5.41 0.48 -10.54
N THR A 316 4.33 1.25 -10.48
CA THR A 316 3.14 0.95 -9.66
C THR A 316 1.87 0.97 -10.47
N MET A 317 0.97 0.05 -10.15
CA MET A 317 -0.38 -0.02 -10.71
C MET A 317 -1.41 0.63 -9.76
N VAL A 318 -0.94 1.18 -8.63
CA VAL A 318 -1.77 1.63 -7.51
C VAL A 318 -1.47 3.10 -7.15
N GLY A 319 -0.92 3.87 -8.10
CA GLY A 319 -0.45 5.24 -7.87
C GLY A 319 -1.53 6.14 -7.25
N ASP A 320 -2.75 6.11 -7.81
CA ASP A 320 -3.87 6.90 -7.30
C ASP A 320 -4.32 6.46 -5.89
N GLU A 321 -4.52 5.16 -5.65
CA GLU A 321 -4.93 4.70 -4.33
C GLU A 321 -3.85 4.96 -3.27
N ARG A 322 -2.56 4.91 -3.66
CA ARG A 322 -1.43 5.22 -2.78
C ARG A 322 -1.43 6.70 -2.39
N ARG A 323 -1.62 7.61 -3.34
CA ARG A 323 -1.77 9.05 -3.08
C ARG A 323 -2.99 9.36 -2.24
N SER A 324 -4.16 8.83 -2.59
CA SER A 324 -5.38 9.04 -1.79
C SER A 324 -5.20 8.52 -0.36
N ARG A 325 -4.51 7.39 -0.19
CA ARG A 325 -4.15 6.87 1.14
C ARG A 325 -3.19 7.82 1.86
N ALA A 326 -2.13 8.27 1.20
CA ALA A 326 -1.13 9.19 1.78
C ALA A 326 -1.74 10.53 2.19
N ALA A 327 -2.58 11.13 1.35
CA ALA A 327 -3.33 12.35 1.66
C ALA A 327 -4.20 12.14 2.90
N MET A 328 -4.98 11.05 2.92
CA MET A 328 -5.79 10.67 4.08
C MET A 328 -4.96 10.46 5.35
N VAL A 329 -3.75 9.88 5.24
CA VAL A 329 -2.82 9.75 6.38
C VAL A 329 -2.43 11.12 6.91
N ASN A 330 -2.04 12.03 6.02
CA ASN A 330 -1.58 13.37 6.41
C ASN A 330 -2.73 14.18 7.03
N ASP A 331 -3.95 14.04 6.50
CA ASP A 331 -5.15 14.65 7.07
C ASP A 331 -5.46 14.07 8.46
N LEU A 332 -5.38 12.75 8.61
CA LEU A 332 -5.56 12.09 9.92
C LEU A 332 -4.47 12.45 10.91
N ALA A 333 -3.21 12.54 10.47
CA ALA A 333 -2.07 12.87 11.32
C ALA A 333 -2.20 14.32 11.83
N SER A 334 -2.41 15.28 10.93
CA SER A 334 -2.61 16.69 11.27
C SER A 334 -3.86 16.92 12.15
N ALA A 335 -4.95 16.21 11.87
CA ALA A 335 -6.14 16.25 12.72
C ALA A 335 -5.87 15.64 14.11
N SER A 336 -5.12 14.53 14.20
CA SER A 336 -4.80 13.88 15.47
C SER A 336 -3.84 14.67 16.37
N GLU A 337 -3.01 15.54 15.79
CA GLU A 337 -2.12 16.43 16.54
C GLU A 337 -2.88 17.56 17.23
N SER A 338 -3.97 18.03 16.63
CA SER A 338 -4.76 19.14 17.15
C SER A 338 -5.93 18.68 18.02
N ASN A 339 -6.58 17.56 17.69
CA ASN A 339 -7.74 17.05 18.40
C ASN A 339 -7.83 15.52 18.37
N SER A 340 -8.35 14.92 19.44
CA SER A 340 -8.62 13.49 19.48
C SER A 340 -9.85 13.16 18.61
N ILE A 341 -9.65 12.29 17.60
CA ILE A 341 -10.70 11.95 16.63
C ILE A 341 -11.43 10.70 17.11
N PRO A 342 -12.74 10.75 17.40
CA PRO A 342 -13.49 9.59 17.86
C PRO A 342 -13.66 8.56 16.74
N VAL A 343 -13.42 7.30 17.09
CA VAL A 343 -13.60 6.15 16.21
C VAL A 343 -14.22 4.98 16.99
N SER A 344 -15.03 4.19 16.30
CA SER A 344 -15.54 2.92 16.82
C SER A 344 -14.96 1.77 16.01
N GLY A 345 -14.64 0.66 16.67
CA GLY A 345 -14.07 -0.49 16.00
C GLY A 345 -14.18 -1.81 16.76
N GLN A 346 -14.02 -2.92 16.03
CA GLN A 346 -14.11 -4.27 16.59
C GLN A 346 -12.73 -4.88 16.84
N VAL A 347 -12.53 -5.49 18.00
CA VAL A 347 -11.29 -6.21 18.34
C VAL A 347 -11.14 -7.43 17.42
N ILE A 348 -10.07 -7.49 16.62
CA ILE A 348 -9.76 -8.65 15.77
C ILE A 348 -8.86 -9.64 16.50
N ASP A 349 -7.84 -9.12 17.19
CA ASP A 349 -6.74 -9.93 17.72
C ASP A 349 -6.22 -9.29 19.01
N ILE A 350 -5.87 -10.11 19.98
CA ILE A 350 -5.36 -9.67 21.29
C ILE A 350 -3.98 -10.27 21.48
N ARG A 351 -2.99 -9.42 21.74
CA ARG A 351 -1.59 -9.81 21.91
C ARG A 351 -1.04 -9.25 23.21
N GLU A 352 0.10 -9.75 23.64
CA GLU A 352 0.78 -9.30 24.86
C GLU A 352 1.07 -7.79 24.87
N TYR A 353 1.26 -7.19 23.70
CA TYR A 353 1.57 -5.76 23.56
C TYR A 353 0.34 -4.87 23.30
N GLY A 354 -0.88 -5.43 23.22
CA GLY A 354 -2.11 -4.67 22.99
C GLY A 354 -3.19 -5.41 22.21
N ALA A 355 -4.34 -4.75 22.03
CA ALA A 355 -5.43 -5.23 21.20
C ALA A 355 -5.40 -4.58 19.82
N ILE A 356 -5.57 -5.38 18.76
CA ILE A 356 -5.70 -4.90 17.38
C ILE A 356 -7.18 -4.73 17.09
N VAL A 357 -7.60 -3.50 16.81
CA VAL A 357 -8.98 -3.11 16.57
C VAL A 357 -9.16 -2.76 15.09
N LYS A 358 -10.15 -3.34 14.41
CA LYS A 358 -10.59 -2.90 13.09
C LYS A 358 -11.55 -1.74 13.24
N ILE A 359 -11.15 -0.58 12.74
CA ILE A 359 -11.99 0.61 12.78
C ILE A 359 -13.17 0.40 11.81
N SER A 360 -14.39 0.43 12.32
CA SER A 360 -15.62 0.32 11.53
C SER A 360 -16.18 1.68 11.16
N GLU A 361 -16.02 2.67 12.06
CA GLU A 361 -16.58 4.01 11.90
C GLU A 361 -15.53 5.10 12.13
N GLY A 362 -15.71 6.24 11.44
CA GLY A 362 -14.81 7.39 11.49
C GLY A 362 -13.92 7.52 10.25
N PRO A 363 -13.05 8.55 10.22
CA PRO A 363 -12.23 8.84 9.03
C PRO A 363 -11.32 7.67 8.68
N ALA A 364 -10.81 6.92 9.66
CA ALA A 364 -9.96 5.76 9.40
C ALA A 364 -10.71 4.41 9.25
N ALA A 365 -11.96 4.43 8.78
CA ALA A 365 -12.76 3.21 8.59
C ALA A 365 -12.06 2.20 7.66
N GLY A 366 -12.05 0.93 8.06
CA GLY A 366 -11.42 -0.17 7.33
C GLY A 366 -9.94 -0.42 7.64
N TYR A 367 -9.29 0.48 8.39
CA TYR A 367 -7.92 0.30 8.86
C TYR A 367 -7.85 -0.45 10.20
N ARG A 368 -6.64 -0.87 10.58
CA ARG A 368 -6.35 -1.52 11.86
C ARG A 368 -5.65 -0.52 12.78
N GLY A 369 -6.21 -0.33 13.97
CA GLY A 369 -5.59 0.40 15.05
C GLY A 369 -5.02 -0.54 16.12
N LEU A 370 -3.94 -0.10 16.76
CA LEU A 370 -3.37 -0.75 17.92
C LEU A 370 -3.79 0.02 19.18
N LEU A 371 -4.49 -0.67 20.07
CA LEU A 371 -4.78 -0.21 21.43
C LEU A 371 -3.68 -0.73 22.36
N HIS A 372 -2.71 0.13 22.67
CA HIS A 372 -1.60 -0.19 23.56
C HIS A 372 -2.06 -0.20 25.03
N PRO A 373 -1.53 -1.07 25.93
CA PRO A 373 -1.92 -1.14 27.35
C PRO A 373 -1.90 0.20 28.08
N ARG A 374 -0.94 1.08 27.77
CA ARG A 374 -0.86 2.43 28.35
C ARG A 374 -2.02 3.36 27.99
N GLN A 375 -2.76 3.05 26.92
CA GLN A 375 -3.87 3.85 26.39
C GLN A 375 -5.25 3.33 26.83
N VAL A 376 -5.24 2.42 27.81
CA VAL A 376 -6.39 1.78 28.40
C VAL A 376 -6.60 2.33 29.82
N PRO A 377 -7.85 2.47 30.31
CA PRO A 377 -8.09 2.89 31.69
C PRO A 377 -7.44 1.95 32.70
N GLY A 378 -6.65 2.50 33.62
CA GLY A 378 -6.04 1.77 34.73
C GLY A 378 -4.90 2.58 35.36
N ARG A 379 -4.78 2.52 36.70
CA ARG A 379 -3.74 3.27 37.43
C ARG A 379 -2.42 2.53 37.40
N THR A 380 -2.46 1.23 37.68
CA THR A 380 -1.29 0.34 37.69
C THR A 380 -1.11 -0.33 36.33
N LYS A 381 0.00 -1.05 36.16
CA LYS A 381 0.21 -1.85 34.94
C LYS A 381 -0.74 -3.05 34.93
N GLU A 382 -0.91 -3.67 36.09
CA GLU A 382 -1.72 -4.85 36.32
C GLU A 382 -3.20 -4.57 35.99
N ASP A 383 -3.73 -3.40 36.37
CA ASP A 383 -5.10 -3.00 36.03
C ASP A 383 -5.32 -2.90 34.51
N ARG A 384 -4.33 -2.36 33.79
CA ARG A 384 -4.41 -2.13 32.34
C ARG A 384 -4.28 -3.43 31.57
N ASP A 385 -3.39 -4.31 32.03
CA ASP A 385 -3.20 -5.64 31.46
C ASP A 385 -4.45 -6.50 31.72
N ALA A 386 -5.04 -6.41 32.92
CA ALA A 386 -6.30 -7.07 33.25
C ALA A 386 -7.47 -6.57 32.38
N TYR A 387 -7.54 -5.26 32.09
CA TYR A 387 -8.55 -4.73 31.17
C TYR A 387 -8.38 -5.29 29.76
N ILE A 388 -7.15 -5.33 29.21
CA ILE A 388 -6.92 -5.92 27.88
C ILE A 388 -7.27 -7.41 27.89
N ALA A 389 -6.92 -8.14 28.95
CA ALA A 389 -7.26 -9.55 29.10
C ALA A 389 -8.77 -9.79 29.22
N SER A 390 -9.54 -8.77 29.64
CA SER A 390 -11.00 -8.84 29.72
C SER A 390 -11.72 -8.60 28.38
N LEU A 391 -11.03 -8.04 27.39
CA LEU A 391 -11.58 -7.85 26.04
C LEU A 391 -11.66 -9.19 25.31
N ASN A 392 -12.72 -9.41 24.57
CA ASN A 392 -12.87 -10.56 23.68
C ASN A 392 -12.72 -10.15 22.21
N VAL A 393 -12.27 -11.10 21.39
CA VAL A 393 -12.28 -10.92 19.93
C VAL A 393 -13.73 -10.77 19.46
N GLY A 394 -14.01 -9.67 18.77
CA GLY A 394 -15.34 -9.28 18.30
C GLY A 394 -15.98 -8.14 19.09
N ASP A 395 -15.44 -7.78 20.26
CA ASP A 395 -15.98 -6.68 21.06
C ASP A 395 -15.84 -5.34 20.33
N THR A 396 -16.88 -4.52 20.38
CA THR A 396 -16.86 -3.14 19.87
C THR A 396 -16.33 -2.20 20.94
N ILE A 397 -15.36 -1.37 20.56
CA ILE A 397 -14.70 -0.41 21.44
C ILE A 397 -14.78 0.97 20.79
N ASP A 398 -15.18 1.96 21.60
CA ASP A 398 -15.09 3.37 21.26
C ASP A 398 -13.77 3.93 21.80
N ALA A 399 -12.95 4.47 20.91
CA ALA A 399 -11.63 5.00 21.23
C ALA A 399 -11.34 6.22 20.35
N ASP A 400 -10.36 7.03 20.75
CA ASP A 400 -9.91 8.14 19.91
C ASP A 400 -8.57 7.79 19.23
N ILE A 401 -8.34 8.34 18.04
CA ILE A 401 -7.04 8.29 17.36
C ILE A 401 -6.11 9.30 18.02
N ILE A 402 -4.98 8.83 18.57
CA ILE A 402 -3.91 9.68 19.11
C ILE A 402 -2.84 9.98 18.06
N LYS A 403 -2.49 8.97 17.26
CA LYS A 403 -1.40 9.07 16.30
C LYS A 403 -1.68 8.21 15.10
N ALA A 404 -1.47 8.75 13.90
CA ALA A 404 -1.50 8.00 12.65
C ALA A 404 -0.14 8.13 11.96
N GLU A 405 0.47 7.00 11.62
CA GLU A 405 1.74 6.95 10.87
C GLU A 405 1.60 6.03 9.66
N PRO A 406 2.17 6.39 8.50
CA PRO A 406 2.25 5.48 7.36
C PRO A 406 3.16 4.29 7.70
N SER A 407 2.76 3.08 7.30
CA SER A 407 3.57 1.88 7.47
C SER A 407 3.89 1.22 6.13
N GLU A 408 5.16 1.33 5.73
CA GLU A 408 5.69 0.73 4.50
C GLU A 408 5.52 -0.80 4.47
N LYS A 409 5.76 -1.48 5.60
CA LYS A 409 5.84 -2.95 5.66
C LYS A 409 4.52 -3.66 5.35
N GLU A 410 3.38 -3.05 5.69
CA GLU A 410 2.07 -3.63 5.44
C GLU A 410 1.30 -2.90 4.32
N GLY A 411 1.88 -1.83 3.76
CA GLY A 411 1.17 -0.91 2.86
C GLY A 411 -0.06 -0.29 3.54
N GLY A 412 -0.04 -0.18 4.86
CA GLY A 412 -1.19 0.17 5.70
C GLY A 412 -0.88 1.32 6.66
N LEU A 413 -1.92 1.76 7.38
CA LEU A 413 -1.82 2.83 8.37
C LEU A 413 -1.58 2.24 9.77
N ARG A 414 -0.58 2.73 10.50
CA ARG A 414 -0.41 2.45 11.92
C ARG A 414 -1.16 3.51 12.71
N ILE A 415 -2.28 3.09 13.30
CA ILE A 415 -3.13 3.98 14.08
C ILE A 415 -2.99 3.60 15.54
N ALA A 416 -2.55 4.52 16.39
CA ALA A 416 -2.56 4.36 17.83
C ALA A 416 -3.90 4.83 18.39
N LEU A 417 -4.62 3.92 19.06
CA LEU A 417 -5.92 4.18 19.65
C LEU A 417 -5.80 4.41 21.17
N SER A 418 -6.72 5.21 21.72
CA SER A 418 -6.83 5.42 23.16
C SER A 418 -8.25 5.61 23.65
N ILE A 419 -8.65 4.71 24.56
CA ILE A 419 -9.91 4.80 25.30
C ILE A 419 -9.82 5.93 26.34
N VAL A 420 -8.63 6.15 26.90
CA VAL A 420 -8.41 7.21 27.90
C VAL A 420 -8.62 8.59 27.28
N ALA A 421 -8.19 8.79 26.03
CA ALA A 421 -8.43 10.03 25.28
C ALA A 421 -9.94 10.23 25.02
N GLY A 422 -10.66 9.21 24.55
CA GLY A 422 -12.11 9.27 24.34
C GLY A 422 -12.87 9.67 25.61
N LYS A 423 -12.57 9.01 26.74
CA LYS A 423 -13.18 9.36 28.04
C LYS A 423 -12.77 10.75 28.56
N ARG A 424 -11.63 11.29 28.14
CA ARG A 424 -11.25 12.68 28.47
C ARG A 424 -12.11 13.64 27.65
N ARG A 425 -12.23 13.42 26.34
CA ARG A 425 -13.06 14.22 25.44
C ARG A 425 -14.51 14.29 25.90
N GLU A 426 -15.12 13.16 26.24
CA GLU A 426 -16.49 13.10 26.78
C GLU A 426 -16.62 13.92 28.06
N ARG A 427 -15.67 13.79 28.99
CA ARG A 427 -15.67 14.58 30.23
C ARG A 427 -15.51 16.07 29.96
N THR A 428 -14.60 16.45 29.05
CA THR A 428 -14.40 17.86 28.68
C THR A 428 -15.65 18.44 28.04
N ALA A 429 -16.35 17.70 27.17
CA ALA A 429 -17.60 18.15 26.56
C ALA A 429 -18.69 18.43 27.60
N VAL A 430 -18.86 17.54 28.59
CA VAL A 430 -19.81 17.77 29.69
C VAL A 430 -19.41 18.97 30.55
N VAL A 431 -18.11 19.17 30.78
CA VAL A 431 -17.58 20.29 31.56
C VAL A 431 -17.79 21.62 30.82
N GLU A 432 -17.58 21.63 29.51
CA GLU A 432 -17.80 22.80 28.66
C GLU A 432 -19.29 23.19 28.62
N GLU A 433 -20.19 22.21 28.50
CA GLU A 433 -21.63 22.43 28.60
C GLU A 433 -22.03 22.99 29.98
N ALA A 434 -21.50 22.41 31.06
CA ALA A 434 -21.74 22.90 32.42
C ALA A 434 -21.21 24.33 32.62
N MET A 435 -20.07 24.66 32.02
CA MET A 435 -19.46 25.99 32.05
C MET A 435 -20.30 27.00 31.27
N ALA A 436 -20.76 26.65 30.06
CA ALA A 436 -21.63 27.49 29.23
C ALA A 436 -22.97 27.80 29.92
N ASN A 437 -23.50 26.83 30.67
CA ASN A 437 -24.73 27.00 31.44
C ASN A 437 -24.54 27.76 32.77
N GLY A 438 -23.30 28.04 33.18
CA GLY A 438 -22.99 28.66 34.47
C GLY A 438 -23.53 27.87 35.66
N ALA A 439 -23.62 26.54 35.54
CA ALA A 439 -24.30 25.71 36.51
C ALA A 439 -23.53 25.67 37.84
N THR A 440 -24.25 25.90 38.95
CA THR A 440 -23.71 25.67 40.30
C THR A 440 -23.93 24.22 40.69
N MET A 441 -22.85 23.53 41.03
CA MET A 441 -22.84 22.11 41.37
C MET A 441 -22.55 21.93 42.86
N THR A 442 -23.13 20.90 43.48
CA THR A 442 -22.77 20.52 44.85
C THR A 442 -21.79 19.36 44.77
N GLY A 443 -20.56 19.59 45.22
CA GLY A 443 -19.47 18.61 45.22
C GLY A 443 -19.07 18.18 46.63
N LYS A 444 -18.46 17.00 46.73
CA LYS A 444 -17.89 16.44 47.95
C LYS A 444 -16.37 16.62 47.94
N ALA A 445 -15.81 17.19 49.00
CA ALA A 445 -14.36 17.27 49.16
C ALA A 445 -13.79 15.86 49.41
N VAL A 446 -12.88 15.38 48.55
CA VAL A 446 -12.35 14.01 48.59
C VAL A 446 -10.98 13.92 49.25
N LYS A 447 -10.10 14.88 48.96
CA LYS A 447 -8.72 14.86 49.46
C LYS A 447 -8.13 16.27 49.56
N PRO A 448 -7.52 16.65 50.69
CA PRO A 448 -6.72 17.87 50.75
C PRO A 448 -5.44 17.70 49.91
N MET A 449 -5.12 18.70 49.10
CA MET A 449 -3.88 18.79 48.34
C MET A 449 -3.12 20.05 48.74
N GLY A 450 -1.80 20.08 48.54
CA GLY A 450 -0.97 21.27 48.81
C GLY A 450 -1.37 22.41 47.86
N GLY A 451 -2.38 23.19 48.24
CA GLY A 451 -2.98 24.24 47.42
C GLY A 451 -4.51 24.29 47.43
N GLY A 452 -5.22 23.33 48.05
CA GLY A 452 -6.68 23.33 48.07
C GLY A 452 -7.30 21.96 48.39
N PHE A 453 -8.52 21.73 47.91
CA PHE A 453 -9.22 20.45 48.02
C PHE A 453 -9.55 19.89 46.64
N LEU A 454 -9.34 18.60 46.43
CA LEU A 454 -9.93 17.89 45.31
C LEU A 454 -11.42 17.69 45.60
N VAL A 455 -12.28 18.26 44.77
CA VAL A 455 -13.74 18.17 44.91
C VAL A 455 -14.29 17.30 43.78
N GLU A 456 -15.14 16.35 44.14
CA GLU A 456 -15.86 15.49 43.20
C GLU A 456 -17.32 15.95 43.13
N CYS A 457 -17.75 16.35 41.94
CA CYS A 457 -19.08 16.88 41.68
C CYS A 457 -19.82 15.97 40.71
N HIS A 458 -21.11 15.80 40.93
CA HIS A 458 -21.99 15.13 39.99
C HIS A 458 -22.70 16.18 39.14
N TYR A 459 -22.57 16.08 37.83
CA TYR A 459 -23.34 16.89 36.87
C TYR A 459 -23.95 15.96 35.83
N ALA A 460 -25.28 15.98 35.71
CA ALA A 460 -26.03 14.91 35.06
C ALA A 460 -25.58 13.53 35.57
N ASP A 461 -25.13 12.65 34.67
CA ASP A 461 -24.63 11.31 35.01
C ASP A 461 -23.09 11.23 35.07
N ALA A 462 -22.39 12.36 34.88
CA ALA A 462 -20.94 12.40 34.87
C ALA A 462 -20.36 12.83 36.23
N VAL A 463 -19.29 12.14 36.63
CA VAL A 463 -18.48 12.50 37.79
C VAL A 463 -17.34 13.41 37.33
N ILE A 464 -17.39 14.67 37.78
CA ILE A 464 -16.41 15.70 37.46
C ILE A 464 -15.53 15.93 38.68
N THR A 465 -14.23 15.69 38.55
CA THR A 465 -13.24 15.95 39.61
C THR A 465 -12.39 17.14 39.25
N GLY A 466 -12.26 18.10 40.17
CA GLY A 466 -11.49 19.32 39.99
C GLY A 466 -10.88 19.84 41.28
N LEU A 467 -9.98 20.81 41.16
CA LEU A 467 -9.31 21.44 42.29
C LEU A 467 -10.10 22.69 42.72
N LEU A 468 -10.45 22.77 44.00
CA LEU A 468 -10.93 23.98 44.65
C LEU A 468 -9.73 24.66 45.35
N PRO A 469 -9.24 25.81 44.86
CA PRO A 469 -8.09 26.48 45.45
C PRO A 469 -8.31 26.87 46.91
N ALA A 470 -7.25 26.87 47.71
CA ALA A 470 -7.31 27.23 49.13
C ALA A 470 -7.91 28.62 49.35
N SER A 471 -7.66 29.58 48.44
CA SER A 471 -8.20 30.93 48.49
C SER A 471 -9.73 30.99 48.32
N LYS A 472 -10.33 29.98 47.70
CA LYS A 472 -11.78 29.86 47.48
C LYS A 472 -12.42 28.82 48.41
N THR A 473 -11.63 28.14 49.22
CA THR A 473 -12.10 27.10 50.13
C THR A 473 -12.76 27.73 51.36
N PRO A 474 -13.99 27.34 51.75
CA PRO A 474 -14.61 27.84 52.97
C PRO A 474 -13.84 27.41 54.22
N ALA A 475 -13.69 28.33 55.18
CA ALA A 475 -13.04 28.05 56.45
C ALA A 475 -13.74 26.88 57.15
N GLY A 476 -12.96 25.86 57.52
CA GLY A 476 -13.47 24.67 58.21
C GLY A 476 -14.00 23.55 57.31
N LEU A 477 -13.79 23.61 55.98
CA LEU A 477 -14.08 22.47 55.10
C LEU A 477 -13.24 21.25 55.51
N LYS A 478 -13.92 20.19 55.96
CA LYS A 478 -13.29 18.91 56.32
C LYS A 478 -13.35 17.96 55.13
N ASN A 479 -12.48 16.94 55.16
CA ASN A 479 -12.56 15.87 54.18
C ASN A 479 -13.95 15.19 54.24
N GLY A 480 -14.58 15.01 53.09
CA GLY A 480 -15.96 14.53 52.95
C GLY A 480 -17.05 15.59 53.08
N GLY A 481 -16.71 16.86 53.33
CA GLY A 481 -17.68 17.97 53.40
C GLY A 481 -18.26 18.31 52.04
N ASN A 482 -19.54 18.72 52.02
CA ASN A 482 -20.20 19.20 50.81
C ASN A 482 -19.92 20.70 50.59
N VAL A 483 -19.62 21.09 49.36
CA VAL A 483 -19.36 22.46 48.95
C VAL A 483 -20.09 22.76 47.65
N LYS A 484 -20.71 23.93 47.54
CA LYS A 484 -21.25 24.43 46.27
C LYS A 484 -20.12 25.09 45.50
N VAL A 485 -19.96 24.69 44.25
CA VAL A 485 -18.88 25.14 43.36
C VAL A 485 -19.43 25.39 41.96
N GLN A 486 -18.75 26.26 41.23
CA GLN A 486 -18.94 26.52 39.81
C GLN A 486 -17.61 26.27 39.08
N ILE A 487 -17.65 25.84 37.83
CA ILE A 487 -16.45 25.68 37.00
C ILE A 487 -15.92 27.07 36.64
N ASP A 488 -14.68 27.36 37.02
CA ASP A 488 -14.01 28.65 36.77
C ASP A 488 -13.23 28.60 35.46
N ASN A 489 -12.38 27.58 35.30
CA ASN A 489 -11.56 27.38 34.11
C ASN A 489 -11.15 25.90 33.96
N VAL A 490 -10.90 25.48 32.73
CA VAL A 490 -10.30 24.20 32.37
C VAL A 490 -8.93 24.48 31.78
N ASP A 491 -7.86 23.93 32.36
CA ASP A 491 -6.52 24.08 31.79
C ASP A 491 -6.33 23.21 30.54
N GLY A 492 -5.26 23.46 29.78
CA GLY A 492 -4.94 22.71 28.56
C GLY A 492 -4.64 21.22 28.78
N GLU A 493 -4.50 20.77 30.04
CA GLU A 493 -4.35 19.36 30.39
C GLU A 493 -5.69 18.70 30.80
N GLY A 494 -6.79 19.45 30.77
CA GLY A 494 -8.12 18.99 31.17
C GLY A 494 -8.33 18.94 32.68
N ARG A 495 -7.50 19.65 33.47
CA ARG A 495 -7.75 19.84 34.90
C ARG A 495 -8.72 20.99 35.10
N ILE A 496 -9.68 20.75 35.98
CA ILE A 496 -10.82 21.64 36.19
C ILE A 496 -10.57 22.41 37.48
N ASN A 497 -10.59 23.73 37.39
CA ASN A 497 -10.55 24.60 38.56
C ASN A 497 -11.96 25.03 38.92
N PHE A 498 -12.29 24.85 40.19
CA PHE A 498 -13.58 25.29 40.73
C PHE A 498 -13.43 26.65 41.40
N THR A 499 -14.42 27.51 41.18
CA THR A 499 -14.71 28.68 42.01
C THR A 499 -15.93 28.39 42.88
N ARG A 500 -16.18 29.25 43.85
CA ARG A 500 -17.29 29.13 44.77
C ARG A 500 -18.53 29.82 44.23
#